data_AF-A0A939HSA2-F1
#
_entry.id   AF-A0A939HSA2-F1
#
_cell.length_a   1.000
_cell.length_b   1.000
_cell.length_c   1.000
_cell.angle_alpha   90.00
_cell.angle_beta   90.00
_cell.angle_gamma   90.00
#
_symmetry.space_group_name_H-M   'P 1'
#
loop_
_entity.id
_entity.type
_entity.pdbx_description
1 polymer ?
#
loop_
_entity_poly.entity_id
_entity_poly.type
_entity_poly.pdbx_seq_one_letter_code
_entity_poly.pdbx_strand_id
1 'polypeptide(L)'
;MQLDESPPPTEAIEAPDEKIFSFDLIYIALCFIIGLGGFAYILATLPGEADVPSDLTRTCITGGWKYFLIITHVLVFAVIPLAMRIFAKSLAILGQPPRMIFASQLGLAFIMVAIASEIGWHVTQCWYYQNQFTMLNFMFYFFLISAFALWADGLAQKNPVTTKLLNVLFAISLLVVSILYPLGYKADNPDYKIPIYVALTLVFAVLTYQGYLLLRTWKIVLFPIFSVGVNLGFIALLDKYGGNPYTDPQIQSNALFHILHDIGGTEAGLIIFTALVYAKGLAEQKLKTES
;
A
#
# COMPACT_ATOMS: atom_id res chain seq x y z
N MET A 1 -81.48 -12.72 6.69
CA MET A 1 -80.22 -13.47 6.89
C MET A 1 -79.11 -12.52 6.46
N GLN A 2 -78.59 -11.71 7.38
CA GLN A 2 -77.49 -10.78 7.12
C GLN A 2 -76.19 -11.58 7.27
N LEU A 3 -75.38 -11.60 6.21
CA LEU A 3 -74.04 -12.19 6.23
C LEU A 3 -73.09 -11.14 6.80
N ASP A 4 -72.47 -11.51 7.92
CA ASP A 4 -71.42 -10.79 8.61
C ASP A 4 -70.11 -10.96 7.84
N GLU A 5 -69.70 -9.92 7.11
CA GLU A 5 -68.37 -9.85 6.47
C GLU A 5 -67.42 -9.10 7.41
N SER A 6 -66.86 -9.82 8.38
CA SER A 6 -65.68 -9.34 9.09
C SER A 6 -64.42 -9.59 8.25
N PRO A 7 -63.54 -8.59 8.06
CA PRO A 7 -62.28 -8.79 7.35
C PRO A 7 -61.33 -9.66 8.19
N PRO A 8 -60.43 -10.43 7.54
CA PRO A 8 -59.49 -11.30 8.26
C PRO A 8 -58.51 -10.46 9.09
N PRO A 9 -58.01 -10.99 10.22
CA PRO A 9 -57.09 -10.27 11.07
C PRO A 9 -55.78 -10.03 10.33
N THR A 10 -55.29 -8.79 10.39
CA THR A 10 -54.00 -8.40 9.85
C THR A 10 -52.92 -9.07 10.69
N GLU A 11 -52.23 -10.07 10.13
CA GLU A 11 -51.01 -10.60 10.75
C GLU A 11 -50.01 -9.44 10.88
N ALA A 12 -49.69 -9.10 12.13
CA ALA A 12 -48.61 -8.17 12.41
C ALA A 12 -47.31 -8.80 11.91
N ILE A 13 -46.70 -8.19 10.90
CA ILE A 13 -45.33 -8.52 10.50
C ILE A 13 -44.45 -8.09 11.69
N GLU A 14 -44.06 -9.04 12.54
CA GLU A 14 -43.01 -8.82 13.52
C GLU A 14 -41.75 -8.40 12.77
N ALA A 15 -41.27 -7.19 13.06
CA ALA A 15 -39.98 -6.73 12.56
C ALA A 15 -38.90 -7.71 13.06
N PRO A 16 -37.98 -8.18 12.19
CA PRO A 16 -36.92 -9.06 12.65
C PRO A 16 -36.13 -8.36 13.74
N ASP A 17 -35.95 -9.06 14.86
CA ASP A 17 -35.23 -8.64 16.05
C ASP A 17 -33.75 -8.38 15.67
N GLU A 18 -33.47 -7.18 15.14
CA GLU A 18 -32.12 -6.72 14.79
C GLU A 18 -31.33 -6.54 16.09
N LYS A 19 -30.77 -7.64 16.59
CA LYS A 19 -29.79 -7.59 17.67
C LYS A 19 -28.64 -6.68 17.25
N ILE A 20 -28.57 -5.52 17.90
CA ILE A 20 -27.53 -4.50 17.76
C ILE A 20 -26.11 -5.11 17.86
N PHE A 21 -25.97 -6.21 18.60
CA PHE A 21 -24.76 -7.02 18.66
C PHE A 21 -24.98 -8.36 17.96
N SER A 22 -24.61 -8.42 16.67
CA SER A 22 -24.52 -9.68 15.93
C SER A 22 -23.21 -10.41 16.26
N PHE A 23 -23.20 -11.73 16.05
CA PHE A 23 -21.96 -12.52 16.16
C PHE A 23 -20.85 -12.01 15.23
N ASP A 24 -21.23 -11.44 14.08
CA ASP A 24 -20.29 -10.83 13.13
C ASP A 24 -19.58 -9.62 13.76
N LEU A 25 -20.28 -8.80 14.55
CA LEU A 25 -19.69 -7.64 15.21
C LEU A 25 -18.67 -8.05 16.29
N ILE A 26 -18.97 -9.09 17.07
CA ILE A 26 -18.04 -9.63 18.09
C ILE A 26 -16.79 -10.21 17.41
N TYR A 27 -16.98 -10.96 16.31
CA TYR A 27 -15.87 -11.52 15.54
C TYR A 27 -14.97 -10.41 14.97
N ILE A 28 -15.56 -9.38 14.34
CA ILE A 28 -14.83 -8.22 13.82
C ILE A 28 -14.07 -7.50 14.94
N ALA A 29 -14.72 -7.29 16.10
CA ALA A 29 -14.09 -6.64 17.25
C ALA A 29 -12.89 -7.44 17.79
N LEU A 30 -13.02 -8.77 17.89
CA LEU A 30 -11.91 -9.65 18.28
C LEU A 30 -10.75 -9.57 17.28
N CYS A 31 -11.04 -9.64 15.97
CA CYS A 31 -10.02 -9.45 14.94
C CYS A 31 -9.33 -8.09 15.05
N PHE A 32 -10.08 -7.03 15.33
CA PHE A 32 -9.55 -5.68 15.56
C PHE A 32 -8.64 -5.62 16.79
N ILE A 33 -9.04 -6.22 17.91
CA ILE A 33 -8.24 -6.24 19.14
C ILE A 33 -6.96 -7.04 18.94
N ILE A 34 -7.02 -8.20 18.28
CA ILE A 34 -5.83 -9.00 17.96
C ILE A 34 -4.90 -8.21 17.03
N GLY A 35 -5.45 -7.55 16.01
CA GLY A 35 -4.68 -6.70 15.10
C GLY A 35 -4.01 -5.53 15.81
N LEU A 36 -4.76 -4.79 16.64
CA LEU A 36 -4.24 -3.67 17.43
C LEU A 36 -3.21 -4.11 18.45
N GLY A 37 -3.44 -5.22 19.16
CA GLY A 37 -2.51 -5.77 20.13
C GLY A 37 -1.20 -6.24 19.49
N GLY A 38 -1.29 -6.93 18.34
CA GLY A 38 -0.12 -7.32 17.55
C GLY A 38 0.64 -6.12 17.01
N PHE A 39 -0.06 -5.13 16.47
CA PHE A 39 0.54 -3.89 15.99
C PHE A 39 1.23 -3.12 17.11
N ALA A 40 0.56 -2.94 18.26
CA ALA A 40 1.13 -2.28 19.44
C ALA A 40 2.36 -3.02 19.99
N TYR A 41 2.34 -4.36 20.02
CA TYR A 41 3.50 -5.17 20.39
C TYR A 41 4.70 -4.89 19.46
N ILE A 42 4.46 -4.82 18.14
CA ILE A 42 5.53 -4.54 17.19
C ILE A 42 6.08 -3.12 17.37
N LEU A 43 5.21 -2.13 17.57
CA LEU A 43 5.63 -0.76 17.88
C LEU A 43 6.43 -0.66 19.19
N ALA A 44 6.12 -1.50 20.18
CA ALA A 44 6.81 -1.53 21.46
C ALA A 44 8.14 -2.31 21.43
N THR A 45 8.36 -3.18 20.43
CA THR A 45 9.54 -4.06 20.36
C THR A 45 10.59 -3.62 19.35
N LEU A 46 10.19 -2.93 18.29
CA LEU A 46 11.13 -2.37 17.31
C LEU A 46 11.65 -1.00 17.77
N PRO A 47 12.93 -0.68 17.51
CA PRO A 47 13.46 0.61 17.88
C PRO A 47 12.92 1.68 16.92
N GLY A 48 12.68 2.88 17.45
CA GLY A 48 12.23 4.03 16.66
C GLY A 48 13.29 4.54 15.68
N GLU A 49 14.55 4.44 16.09
CA GLU A 49 15.75 4.77 15.32
C GLU A 49 16.66 3.53 15.29
N ALA A 50 17.51 3.38 14.28
CA ALA A 50 18.46 2.27 14.32
C ALA A 50 19.58 2.53 15.33
N ASP A 51 20.11 1.44 15.89
CA ASP A 51 21.28 1.51 16.74
C ASP A 51 22.47 2.08 15.96
N VAL A 52 23.01 3.20 16.45
CA VAL A 52 24.19 3.86 15.90
C VAL A 52 25.40 3.44 16.75
N PRO A 53 26.48 2.91 16.13
CA PRO A 53 27.72 2.65 16.86
C PRO A 53 28.21 3.95 17.52
N SER A 54 28.40 3.92 18.84
CA SER A 54 28.73 5.12 19.63
C SER A 54 30.13 5.68 19.36
N ASP A 55 30.95 4.92 18.65
CA ASP A 55 32.34 5.20 18.30
C ASP A 55 32.52 5.76 16.87
N LEU A 56 31.47 5.76 16.04
CA LEU A 56 31.56 6.17 14.64
C LEU A 56 30.74 7.43 14.34
N THR A 57 31.38 8.41 13.72
CA THR A 57 30.70 9.60 13.20
C THR A 57 29.95 9.26 11.91
N ARG A 58 28.63 9.47 11.90
CA ARG A 58 27.78 9.24 10.74
C ARG A 58 27.97 10.31 9.66
N THR A 59 28.18 9.90 8.41
CA THR A 59 28.09 10.82 7.25
C THR A 59 26.64 11.10 6.90
N CYS A 60 26.29 12.38 6.75
CA CYS A 60 24.95 12.83 6.36
C CYS A 60 24.94 13.36 4.93
N ILE A 61 23.85 13.12 4.20
CA ILE A 61 23.63 13.78 2.91
C ILE A 61 23.22 15.23 3.20
N THR A 62 23.92 16.18 2.59
CA THR A 62 23.74 17.62 2.82
C THR A 62 23.62 18.39 1.51
N GLY A 63 23.31 19.70 1.60
CA GLY A 63 23.20 20.58 0.44
C GLY A 63 22.10 20.18 -0.54
N GLY A 64 22.34 20.42 -1.83
CA GLY A 64 21.36 20.17 -2.91
C GLY A 64 20.83 18.74 -2.94
N TRP A 65 21.69 17.75 -2.71
CA TRP A 65 21.30 16.33 -2.68
C TRP A 65 20.23 16.02 -1.65
N LYS A 66 20.36 16.57 -0.43
CA LYS A 66 19.35 16.42 0.62
C LYS A 66 18.01 17.03 0.21
N TYR A 67 18.04 18.23 -0.38
CA TYR A 67 16.81 18.87 -0.83
C TYR A 67 16.12 18.10 -1.94
N PHE A 68 16.88 17.55 -2.90
CA PHE A 68 16.29 16.71 -3.95
C PHE A 68 15.65 15.44 -3.36
N LEU A 69 16.33 14.75 -2.45
CA LEU A 69 15.76 13.58 -1.76
C LEU A 69 14.47 13.92 -0.99
N ILE A 70 14.45 15.05 -0.29
CA ILE A 70 13.22 15.51 0.36
C ILE A 70 12.12 15.74 -0.68
N ILE A 71 12.44 16.40 -1.78
CA ILE A 71 11.48 16.72 -2.84
C ILE A 71 10.89 15.45 -3.45
N THR A 72 11.71 14.43 -3.77
CA THR A 72 11.21 13.16 -4.33
C THR A 72 10.18 12.51 -3.42
N HIS A 73 10.48 12.40 -2.13
CA HIS A 73 9.56 11.80 -1.17
C HIS A 73 8.28 12.63 -0.95
N VAL A 74 8.40 13.96 -0.88
CA VAL A 74 7.26 14.86 -0.66
C VAL A 74 6.39 14.98 -1.91
N LEU A 75 6.94 14.83 -3.12
CA LEU A 75 6.20 14.92 -4.38
C LEU A 75 5.06 13.88 -4.44
N VAL A 76 5.26 12.72 -3.81
CA VAL A 76 4.22 11.68 -3.66
C VAL A 76 2.96 12.20 -2.97
N PHE A 77 3.07 13.17 -2.04
CA PHE A 77 1.92 13.81 -1.38
C PHE A 77 1.13 14.76 -2.30
N ALA A 78 1.67 15.14 -3.46
CA ALA A 78 0.92 15.83 -4.50
C ALA A 78 0.36 14.83 -5.54
N VAL A 79 1.15 13.82 -5.92
CA VAL A 79 0.76 12.82 -6.93
C VAL A 79 -0.38 11.94 -6.44
N ILE A 80 -0.36 11.46 -5.19
CA ILE A 80 -1.40 10.58 -4.66
C ILE A 80 -2.77 11.25 -4.61
N PRO A 81 -2.97 12.47 -4.08
CA PRO A 81 -4.27 13.14 -4.12
C PRO A 81 -4.81 13.35 -5.54
N LEU A 82 -3.93 13.62 -6.50
CA LEU A 82 -4.32 13.68 -7.92
C LEU A 82 -4.77 12.30 -8.42
N ALA A 83 -4.02 11.24 -8.11
CA ALA A 83 -4.38 9.87 -8.43
C ALA A 83 -5.72 9.50 -7.81
N MET A 84 -5.93 9.77 -6.53
CA MET A 84 -7.18 9.58 -5.80
C MET A 84 -8.36 10.18 -6.54
N ARG A 85 -8.27 11.47 -6.91
CA ARG A 85 -9.30 12.17 -7.68
C ARG A 85 -9.58 11.49 -9.04
N ILE A 86 -8.54 11.12 -9.76
CA ILE A 86 -8.65 10.46 -11.07
C ILE A 86 -9.30 9.08 -10.94
N PHE A 87 -8.86 8.27 -9.98
CA PHE A 87 -9.42 6.95 -9.71
C PHE A 87 -10.88 7.05 -9.29
N ALA A 88 -11.22 7.93 -8.34
CA ALA A 88 -12.59 8.13 -7.89
C ALA A 88 -13.54 8.45 -9.07
N LYS A 89 -13.15 9.42 -9.91
CA LYS A 89 -13.95 9.81 -11.07
C LYS A 89 -14.02 8.71 -12.13
N SER A 90 -12.89 8.13 -12.49
CA SER A 90 -12.81 7.15 -13.59
C SER A 90 -13.50 5.84 -13.22
N LEU A 91 -13.34 5.35 -11.99
CA LEU A 91 -14.03 4.15 -11.52
C LEU A 91 -15.55 4.35 -11.46
N ALA A 92 -16.02 5.53 -11.03
CA ALA A 92 -17.44 5.87 -11.07
C ALA A 92 -17.99 5.87 -12.51
N ILE A 93 -17.26 6.46 -13.47
CA ILE A 93 -17.65 6.42 -14.88
C ILE A 93 -17.70 4.98 -15.41
N LEU A 94 -16.77 4.13 -14.98
CA LEU A 94 -16.72 2.71 -15.34
C LEU A 94 -17.78 1.85 -14.62
N GLY A 95 -18.66 2.47 -13.82
CA GLY A 95 -19.77 1.78 -13.13
C GLY A 95 -19.33 0.92 -11.96
N GLN A 96 -18.16 1.18 -11.37
CA GLN A 96 -17.73 0.47 -10.17
C GLN A 96 -18.58 0.89 -8.95
N PRO A 97 -18.93 -0.05 -8.06
CA PRO A 97 -19.74 0.25 -6.89
C PRO A 97 -18.98 1.16 -5.90
N PRO A 98 -19.69 1.99 -5.11
CA PRO A 98 -19.07 2.91 -4.16
C PRO A 98 -18.08 2.27 -3.19
N ARG A 99 -18.37 1.04 -2.73
CA ARG A 99 -17.48 0.27 -1.85
C ARG A 99 -16.10 0.04 -2.46
N MET A 100 -16.03 -0.26 -3.76
CA MET A 100 -14.76 -0.49 -4.45
C MET A 100 -14.00 0.81 -4.68
N ILE A 101 -14.72 1.88 -5.00
CA ILE A 101 -14.13 3.22 -5.08
C ILE A 101 -13.50 3.58 -3.73
N PHE A 102 -14.24 3.40 -2.64
CA PHE A 102 -13.75 3.61 -1.29
C PHE A 102 -12.50 2.78 -0.97
N ALA A 103 -12.51 1.48 -1.28
CA ALA A 103 -11.33 0.62 -1.09
C ALA A 103 -10.11 1.12 -1.88
N SER A 104 -10.30 1.56 -3.13
CA SER A 104 -9.22 2.17 -3.92
C SER A 104 -8.69 3.48 -3.30
N GLN A 105 -9.57 4.33 -2.77
CA GLN A 105 -9.15 5.56 -2.10
C GLN A 105 -8.40 5.27 -0.80
N LEU A 106 -8.87 4.30 -0.02
CA LEU A 106 -8.22 3.89 1.22
C LEU A 106 -6.85 3.27 0.94
N GLY A 107 -6.73 2.45 -0.11
CA GLY A 107 -5.46 1.91 -0.57
C GLY A 107 -4.46 3.00 -0.92
N LEU A 108 -4.86 3.98 -1.75
CA LEU A 108 -4.02 5.14 -2.09
C LEU A 108 -3.63 5.97 -0.85
N ALA A 109 -4.56 6.18 0.09
CA ALA A 109 -4.26 6.88 1.34
C ALA A 109 -3.24 6.12 2.21
N PHE A 110 -3.30 4.79 2.25
CA PHE A 110 -2.31 3.99 2.97
C PHE A 110 -0.92 4.03 2.34
N ILE A 111 -0.79 4.28 1.03
CA ILE A 111 0.52 4.58 0.43
C ILE A 111 1.09 5.85 1.06
N MET A 112 0.29 6.91 1.28
CA MET A 112 0.79 8.12 1.96
C MET A 112 1.27 7.84 3.38
N VAL A 113 0.60 6.95 4.12
CA VAL A 113 1.03 6.54 5.47
C VAL A 113 2.36 5.77 5.41
N ALA A 114 2.51 4.86 4.43
CA ALA A 114 3.75 4.14 4.21
C ALA A 114 4.90 5.10 3.91
N ILE A 115 4.73 6.02 2.95
CA ILE A 115 5.74 7.01 2.57
C ILE A 115 6.05 7.98 3.71
N ALA A 116 5.06 8.38 4.52
CA ALA A 116 5.31 9.20 5.71
C ALA A 116 6.24 8.48 6.70
N SER A 117 6.06 7.17 6.87
CA SER A 117 6.91 6.35 7.73
C SER A 117 8.33 6.24 7.16
N GLU A 118 8.46 6.07 5.84
CA GLU A 118 9.74 6.05 5.12
C GLU A 118 10.48 7.41 5.21
N ILE A 119 9.79 8.54 5.06
CA ILE A 119 10.38 9.87 5.29
C ILE A 119 10.89 10.00 6.72
N GLY A 120 10.08 9.61 7.70
CA GLY A 120 10.50 9.62 9.10
C GLY A 120 11.77 8.81 9.29
N TRP A 121 11.87 7.66 8.63
CA TRP A 121 13.05 6.82 8.65
C TRP A 121 14.27 7.51 7.99
N HIS A 122 14.11 8.11 6.81
CA HIS A 122 15.20 8.83 6.16
C HIS A 122 15.68 10.04 6.96
N VAL A 123 14.81 10.69 7.73
CA VAL A 123 15.21 11.78 8.62
C VAL A 123 16.16 11.28 9.70
N THR A 124 15.84 10.18 10.37
CA THR A 124 16.72 9.59 11.41
C THR A 124 18.01 9.03 10.79
N GLN A 125 17.95 8.67 9.51
CA GLN A 125 19.12 8.22 8.75
C GLN A 125 19.95 9.33 8.10
N CYS A 126 19.68 10.60 8.39
CA CYS A 126 20.42 11.70 7.76
C CYS A 126 20.35 11.65 6.21
N TRP A 127 19.24 11.12 5.69
CA TRP A 127 18.94 10.88 4.27
C TRP A 127 19.84 9.87 3.55
N TYR A 128 20.73 9.21 4.29
CA TYR A 128 21.57 8.15 3.75
C TYR A 128 20.78 6.84 3.68
N TYR A 129 20.61 6.27 2.49
CA TYR A 129 19.84 5.02 2.34
C TYR A 129 20.51 3.88 3.12
N GLN A 130 19.78 3.24 4.04
CA GLN A 130 20.21 1.98 4.66
C GLN A 130 19.02 1.08 4.98
N ASN A 131 19.24 -0.23 4.83
CA ASN A 131 18.22 -1.26 4.95
C ASN A 131 18.16 -1.89 6.37
N GLN A 132 17.92 -1.10 7.41
CA GLN A 132 17.88 -1.60 8.80
C GLN A 132 16.46 -1.96 9.26
N PHE A 133 16.35 -2.74 10.33
CA PHE A 133 15.07 -3.04 10.97
C PHE A 133 14.70 -1.96 11.98
N THR A 134 13.77 -1.09 11.62
CA THR A 134 13.19 -0.10 12.54
C THR A 134 11.68 -0.14 12.52
N MET A 135 11.05 0.48 13.53
CA MET A 135 9.60 0.64 13.61
C MET A 135 9.04 1.37 12.37
N LEU A 136 9.71 2.43 11.94
CA LEU A 136 9.28 3.22 10.79
C LEU A 136 9.39 2.45 9.47
N ASN A 137 10.45 1.67 9.29
CA ASN A 137 10.61 0.80 8.11
C ASN A 137 9.63 -0.40 8.14
N PHE A 138 9.25 -0.89 9.32
CA PHE A 138 8.14 -1.85 9.47
C PHE A 138 6.81 -1.23 9.03
N MET A 139 6.48 -0.04 9.54
CA MET A 139 5.25 0.67 9.19
C MET A 139 5.16 0.90 7.68
N PHE A 140 6.27 1.26 7.03
CA PHE A 140 6.36 1.35 5.58
C PHE A 140 5.88 0.05 4.91
N TYR A 141 6.47 -1.11 5.21
CA TYR A 141 6.06 -2.37 4.58
C TYR A 141 4.63 -2.78 4.92
N PHE A 142 4.23 -2.62 6.18
CA PHE A 142 2.90 -2.99 6.64
C PHE A 142 1.80 -2.20 5.92
N PHE A 143 1.95 -0.88 5.86
CA PHE A 143 0.98 -0.01 5.19
C PHE A 143 1.07 -0.13 3.67
N LEU A 144 2.24 -0.39 3.09
CA LEU A 144 2.37 -0.57 1.65
C LEU A 144 1.70 -1.87 1.17
N ILE A 145 1.84 -2.98 1.90
CA ILE A 145 1.10 -4.23 1.60
C ILE A 145 -0.40 -3.99 1.73
N SER A 146 -0.83 -3.36 2.83
CA SER A 146 -2.24 -3.03 3.06
C SER A 146 -2.80 -2.12 1.95
N ALA A 147 -2.01 -1.15 1.51
CA ALA A 147 -2.35 -0.24 0.43
C ALA A 147 -2.60 -0.97 -0.89
N PHE A 148 -1.65 -1.82 -1.31
CA PHE A 148 -1.78 -2.57 -2.56
C PHE A 148 -2.94 -3.57 -2.51
N ALA A 149 -3.17 -4.19 -1.36
CA ALA A 149 -4.29 -5.09 -1.14
C ALA A 149 -5.65 -4.38 -1.31
N LEU A 150 -5.85 -3.26 -0.61
CA LEU A 150 -7.08 -2.46 -0.68
C LEU A 150 -7.27 -1.83 -2.05
N TRP A 151 -6.18 -1.38 -2.67
CA TRP A 151 -6.22 -0.83 -4.02
C TRP A 151 -6.62 -1.90 -5.02
N ALA A 152 -6.10 -3.13 -4.90
CA ALA A 152 -6.47 -4.24 -5.78
C ALA A 152 -7.95 -4.64 -5.61
N ASP A 153 -8.46 -4.69 -4.38
CA ASP A 153 -9.88 -4.93 -4.10
C ASP A 153 -10.76 -3.85 -4.74
N GLY A 154 -10.32 -2.60 -4.69
CA GLY A 154 -11.00 -1.49 -5.35
C GLY A 154 -11.08 -1.57 -6.88
N LEU A 155 -10.29 -2.46 -7.51
CA LEU A 155 -10.31 -2.72 -8.96
C LEU A 155 -10.89 -4.09 -9.32
N ALA A 156 -11.24 -4.92 -8.33
CA ALA A 156 -11.61 -6.31 -8.53
C ALA A 156 -12.94 -6.47 -9.28
N GLN A 157 -12.92 -7.10 -10.46
CA GLN A 157 -14.18 -7.46 -11.14
C GLN A 157 -14.93 -8.53 -10.33
N LYS A 158 -16.27 -8.60 -10.49
CA LYS A 158 -17.19 -9.48 -9.74
C LYS A 158 -16.85 -10.98 -9.92
N ASN A 159 -15.81 -11.46 -9.26
CA ASN A 159 -15.44 -12.87 -9.18
C ASN A 159 -15.16 -13.24 -7.71
N PRO A 160 -16.13 -13.87 -7.02
CA PRO A 160 -16.05 -14.12 -5.59
C PRO A 160 -14.93 -15.09 -5.19
N VAL A 161 -14.50 -15.98 -6.10
CA VAL A 161 -13.42 -16.94 -5.82
C VAL A 161 -12.06 -16.24 -5.83
N THR A 162 -11.82 -15.41 -6.84
CA THR A 162 -10.60 -14.60 -6.92
C THR A 162 -10.50 -13.68 -5.70
N THR A 163 -11.56 -12.93 -5.36
CA THR A 163 -11.56 -12.04 -4.20
C THR A 163 -11.24 -12.78 -2.88
N LYS A 164 -11.82 -13.97 -2.66
CA LYS A 164 -11.50 -14.78 -1.47
C LYS A 164 -10.03 -15.20 -1.40
N LEU A 165 -9.47 -15.68 -2.51
CA LEU A 165 -8.06 -16.06 -2.58
C LEU A 165 -7.14 -14.88 -2.29
N LEU A 166 -7.47 -13.70 -2.85
CA LEU A 166 -6.71 -12.48 -2.61
C LEU A 166 -6.75 -12.04 -1.16
N ASN A 167 -7.92 -12.10 -0.52
CA ASN A 167 -8.05 -11.77 0.90
C ASN A 167 -7.21 -12.70 1.79
N VAL A 168 -7.16 -14.00 1.48
CA VAL A 168 -6.30 -14.95 2.19
C VAL A 168 -4.82 -14.62 1.96
N LEU A 169 -4.41 -14.37 0.72
CA LEU A 169 -3.04 -13.97 0.40
C LEU A 169 -2.63 -12.69 1.15
N PHE A 170 -3.53 -11.71 1.23
CA PHE A 170 -3.30 -10.45 1.95
C PHE A 170 -3.17 -10.67 3.46
N ALA A 171 -4.06 -11.45 4.05
CA ALA A 171 -4.00 -11.79 5.48
C ALA A 171 -2.68 -12.51 5.82
N ILE A 172 -2.28 -13.49 4.99
CA ILE A 172 -1.00 -14.18 5.15
C ILE A 172 0.16 -13.20 5.00
N SER A 173 0.12 -12.29 4.02
CA SER A 173 1.20 -11.31 3.79
C SER A 173 1.40 -10.37 4.98
N LEU A 174 0.31 -9.89 5.58
CA LEU A 174 0.37 -9.06 6.79
C LEU A 174 0.89 -9.85 8.00
N LEU A 175 0.49 -11.13 8.13
CA LEU A 175 0.99 -12.00 9.18
C LEU A 175 2.50 -12.26 9.02
N VAL A 176 2.94 -12.54 7.79
CA VAL A 176 4.36 -12.74 7.43
C VAL A 176 5.19 -11.51 7.82
N VAL A 177 4.77 -10.30 7.44
CA VAL A 177 5.47 -9.07 7.84
C VAL A 177 5.48 -8.88 9.35
N SER A 178 4.34 -9.10 10.00
CA SER A 178 4.18 -8.90 11.45
C SER A 178 5.02 -9.86 12.29
N ILE A 179 5.34 -11.05 11.76
CA ILE A 179 6.14 -12.07 12.45
C ILE A 179 7.62 -11.98 12.05
N LEU A 180 7.90 -12.00 10.74
CA LEU A 180 9.28 -12.12 10.27
C LEU A 180 10.09 -10.86 10.49
N TYR A 181 9.47 -9.68 10.46
CA TYR A 181 10.18 -8.44 10.65
C TYR A 181 10.79 -8.32 12.07
N PRO A 182 10.03 -8.49 13.18
CA PRO A 182 10.61 -8.48 14.51
C PRO A 182 11.54 -9.67 14.79
N LEU A 183 11.33 -10.83 14.15
CA LEU A 183 12.28 -11.95 14.23
C LEU A 183 13.61 -11.62 13.54
N GLY A 184 13.57 -10.99 12.37
CA GLY A 184 14.75 -10.52 11.65
C GLY A 184 15.54 -9.51 12.44
N TYR A 185 14.86 -8.58 13.11
CA TYR A 185 15.49 -7.65 14.06
C TYR A 185 16.19 -8.39 15.21
N LYS A 186 15.49 -9.31 15.90
CA LYS A 186 16.08 -10.06 17.03
C LYS A 186 17.25 -10.97 16.62
N ALA A 187 17.23 -11.47 15.40
CA ALA A 187 18.27 -12.34 14.86
C ALA A 187 19.41 -11.56 14.19
N ASP A 188 19.33 -10.24 14.10
CA ASP A 188 20.21 -9.37 13.31
C ASP A 188 20.47 -9.92 11.89
N ASN A 189 19.41 -10.40 11.25
CA ASN A 189 19.50 -11.09 9.96
C ASN A 189 18.61 -10.39 8.91
N PRO A 190 19.20 -9.66 7.94
CA PRO A 190 18.46 -8.95 6.90
C PRO A 190 17.69 -9.87 5.95
N ASP A 191 18.06 -11.15 5.83
CA ASP A 191 17.41 -12.11 4.92
C ASP A 191 15.95 -12.38 5.31
N TYR A 192 15.56 -12.07 6.55
CA TYR A 192 14.16 -12.11 6.99
C TYR A 192 13.27 -11.12 6.24
N LYS A 193 13.85 -10.13 5.54
CA LYS A 193 13.10 -9.23 4.64
C LYS A 193 12.81 -9.89 3.28
N ILE A 194 13.52 -10.95 2.88
CA ILE A 194 13.29 -11.61 1.58
C ILE A 194 11.85 -12.12 1.46
N PRO A 195 11.28 -12.88 2.43
CA PRO A 195 9.90 -13.32 2.33
C PRO A 195 8.88 -12.16 2.37
N ILE A 196 9.24 -11.04 3.02
CA ILE A 196 8.44 -9.82 3.02
C ILE A 196 8.38 -9.21 1.61
N TYR A 197 9.51 -9.15 0.91
CA TYR A 197 9.58 -8.69 -0.48
C TYR A 197 8.81 -9.60 -1.43
N VAL A 198 8.86 -10.92 -1.21
CA VAL A 198 8.04 -11.88 -1.97
C VAL A 198 6.56 -11.62 -1.74
N ALA A 199 6.12 -11.46 -0.50
CA ALA A 199 4.73 -11.15 -0.18
C ALA A 199 4.28 -9.83 -0.84
N LEU A 200 5.07 -8.76 -0.71
CA LEU A 200 4.81 -7.47 -1.35
C LEU A 200 4.68 -7.61 -2.88
N THR A 201 5.59 -8.36 -3.50
CA THR A 201 5.59 -8.61 -4.96
C THR A 201 4.33 -9.37 -5.39
N LEU A 202 3.89 -10.37 -4.63
CA LEU A 202 2.67 -11.12 -4.93
C LEU A 202 1.42 -10.23 -4.85
N VAL A 203 1.31 -9.41 -3.80
CA VAL A 203 0.19 -8.46 -3.67
C VAL A 203 0.21 -7.42 -4.78
N PHE A 204 1.40 -6.94 -5.16
CA PHE A 204 1.57 -6.02 -6.28
C PHE A 204 1.20 -6.65 -7.64
N ALA A 205 1.55 -7.92 -7.86
CA ALA A 205 1.17 -8.65 -9.06
C ALA A 205 -0.35 -8.80 -9.18
N VAL A 206 -1.03 -9.04 -8.04
CA VAL A 206 -2.49 -9.06 -7.97
C VAL A 206 -3.09 -7.70 -8.34
N LEU A 207 -2.58 -6.60 -7.77
CA LEU A 207 -3.01 -5.26 -8.12
C LEU A 207 -2.88 -5.00 -9.62
N THR A 208 -1.72 -5.36 -10.19
CA THR A 208 -1.44 -5.23 -11.63
C THR A 208 -2.43 -6.05 -12.46
N TYR A 209 -2.72 -7.28 -12.05
CA TYR A 209 -3.68 -8.14 -12.75
C TYR A 209 -5.11 -7.59 -12.70
N GLN A 210 -5.56 -7.09 -11.56
CA GLN A 210 -6.87 -6.43 -11.48
C GLN A 210 -6.92 -5.16 -12.33
N GLY A 211 -5.82 -4.38 -12.34
CA GLY A 211 -5.64 -3.26 -13.26
C GLY A 211 -5.76 -3.69 -14.72
N TYR A 212 -5.13 -4.79 -15.12
CA TYR A 212 -5.25 -5.35 -16.46
C TYR A 212 -6.70 -5.71 -16.81
N LEU A 213 -7.41 -6.39 -15.91
CA LEU A 213 -8.81 -6.76 -16.12
C LEU A 213 -9.70 -5.53 -16.30
N LEU A 214 -9.51 -4.50 -15.48
CA LEU A 214 -10.26 -3.24 -15.55
C LEU A 214 -9.96 -2.46 -16.84
N LEU A 215 -8.68 -2.28 -17.16
CA LEU A 215 -8.24 -1.43 -18.26
C LEU A 215 -8.35 -2.10 -19.63
N ARG A 216 -8.27 -3.44 -19.68
CA ARG A 216 -8.23 -4.25 -20.89
C ARG A 216 -7.12 -3.80 -21.86
N THR A 217 -5.95 -3.46 -21.33
CA THR A 217 -4.79 -2.98 -22.11
C THR A 217 -3.50 -3.60 -21.63
N TRP A 218 -2.64 -4.02 -22.56
CA TRP A 218 -1.33 -4.57 -22.26
C TRP A 218 -0.37 -3.53 -21.65
N LYS A 219 -0.64 -2.23 -21.88
CA LYS A 219 0.21 -1.12 -21.38
C LYS A 219 0.34 -1.09 -19.87
N ILE A 220 -0.55 -1.76 -19.13
CA ILE A 220 -0.44 -1.93 -17.68
C ILE A 220 0.86 -2.62 -17.26
N VAL A 221 1.54 -3.36 -18.15
CA VAL A 221 2.86 -3.94 -17.87
C VAL A 221 3.92 -2.88 -17.54
N LEU A 222 3.73 -1.63 -17.97
CA LEU A 222 4.62 -0.53 -17.60
C LEU A 222 4.56 -0.24 -16.09
N PHE A 223 3.47 -0.54 -15.41
CA PHE A 223 3.35 -0.34 -13.96
C PHE A 223 4.36 -1.22 -13.18
N PRO A 224 4.37 -2.57 -13.29
CA PRO A 224 5.38 -3.39 -12.61
C PRO A 224 6.80 -3.15 -13.13
N ILE A 225 6.99 -2.81 -14.41
CA ILE A 225 8.33 -2.50 -14.93
C ILE A 225 8.94 -1.33 -14.17
N PHE A 226 8.18 -0.25 -13.96
CA PHE A 226 8.69 0.92 -13.26
C PHE A 226 8.65 0.72 -11.73
N SER A 227 7.50 0.39 -11.14
CA SER A 227 7.35 0.27 -9.69
C SER A 227 8.17 -0.87 -9.05
N VAL A 228 8.52 -1.91 -9.80
CA VAL A 228 9.31 -3.03 -9.28
C VAL A 228 10.64 -3.15 -10.02
N GLY A 229 10.62 -3.25 -11.35
CA GLY A 229 11.84 -3.49 -12.14
C GLY A 229 12.88 -2.36 -12.02
N VAL A 230 12.50 -1.14 -12.38
CA VAL A 230 13.36 0.05 -12.28
C VAL A 230 13.72 0.32 -10.82
N ASN A 231 12.75 0.16 -9.92
CA ASN A 231 12.93 0.33 -8.48
C ASN A 231 14.02 -0.60 -7.92
N LEU A 232 13.90 -1.91 -8.16
CA LEU A 232 14.89 -2.90 -7.74
C LEU A 232 16.23 -2.70 -8.45
N GLY A 233 16.23 -2.22 -9.69
CA GLY A 233 17.46 -1.86 -10.40
C GLY A 233 18.25 -0.79 -9.65
N PHE A 234 17.60 0.28 -9.21
CA PHE A 234 18.26 1.32 -8.42
C PHE A 234 18.59 0.90 -6.99
N ILE A 235 17.77 0.06 -6.35
CA ILE A 235 18.14 -0.56 -5.06
C ILE A 235 19.41 -1.41 -5.20
N ALA A 236 19.53 -2.21 -6.26
CA ALA A 236 20.74 -3.00 -6.51
C ALA A 236 21.97 -2.11 -6.75
N LEU A 237 21.80 -0.96 -7.41
CA LEU A 237 22.86 0.03 -7.56
C LEU A 237 23.21 0.72 -6.22
N LEU A 238 22.23 0.98 -5.35
CA LEU A 238 22.45 1.48 -3.99
C LEU A 238 23.22 0.47 -3.14
N ASP A 239 22.85 -0.80 -3.19
CA ASP A 239 23.54 -1.85 -2.46
C ASP A 239 25.01 -1.97 -2.91
N LYS A 240 25.25 -1.90 -4.22
CA LYS A 240 26.59 -2.06 -4.79
C LYS A 240 27.48 -0.83 -4.70
N TYR A 241 26.92 0.37 -4.85
CA TYR A 241 27.68 1.62 -5.05
C TYR A 241 27.26 2.74 -4.08
N GLY A 242 26.26 2.51 -3.24
CA GLY A 242 25.73 3.50 -2.30
C GLY A 242 26.56 3.67 -1.03
N GLY A 243 27.59 2.84 -0.80
CA GLY A 243 28.54 2.97 0.30
C GLY A 243 27.95 2.80 1.71
N ASN A 244 28.83 2.74 2.71
CA ASN A 244 28.44 2.70 4.12
C ASN A 244 28.70 4.07 4.77
N PRO A 245 27.70 4.72 5.41
CA PRO A 245 27.86 6.07 5.94
C PRO A 245 28.87 6.21 7.07
N TYR A 246 29.30 5.11 7.67
CA TYR A 246 30.25 5.06 8.77
C TYR A 246 31.67 4.71 8.33
N THR A 247 31.83 3.88 7.29
CA THR A 247 33.14 3.31 6.92
C THR A 247 33.60 3.63 5.50
N ASP A 248 32.69 3.80 4.54
CA ASP A 248 33.00 4.13 3.14
C ASP A 248 31.83 4.93 2.51
N PRO A 249 31.71 6.23 2.85
CA PRO A 249 30.57 7.02 2.43
C PRO A 249 30.65 7.41 0.95
N GLN A 250 29.61 7.03 0.18
CA GLN A 250 29.48 7.34 -1.25
C GLN A 250 28.30 8.28 -1.49
N ILE A 251 28.42 9.54 -1.02
CA ILE A 251 27.31 10.50 -0.96
C ILE A 251 26.62 10.70 -2.32
N GLN A 252 27.39 10.90 -3.39
CA GLN A 252 26.82 11.22 -4.71
C GLN A 252 26.06 10.03 -5.30
N SER A 253 26.67 8.85 -5.29
CA SER A 253 26.06 7.62 -5.79
C SER A 253 24.82 7.23 -4.97
N ASN A 254 24.92 7.34 -3.64
CA ASN A 254 23.79 7.08 -2.74
C ASN A 254 22.62 8.02 -3.07
N ALA A 255 22.87 9.33 -3.07
CA ALA A 255 21.82 10.32 -3.35
C ALA A 255 21.22 10.13 -4.74
N LEU A 256 22.05 9.95 -5.77
CA LEU A 256 21.59 9.81 -7.15
C LEU A 256 20.71 8.56 -7.34
N PHE A 257 21.17 7.38 -6.92
CA PHE A 257 20.39 6.16 -7.10
C PHE A 257 19.14 6.13 -6.24
N HIS A 258 19.16 6.77 -5.07
CA HIS A 258 17.98 6.92 -4.22
C HIS A 258 16.94 7.85 -4.88
N ILE A 259 17.34 9.02 -5.40
CA ILE A 259 16.46 9.91 -6.18
C ILE A 259 15.85 9.18 -7.39
N LEU A 260 16.67 8.39 -8.09
CA LEU A 260 16.22 7.66 -9.28
C LEU A 260 15.30 6.49 -8.95
N HIS A 261 15.51 5.81 -7.82
CA HIS A 261 14.57 4.84 -7.26
C HIS A 261 13.21 5.49 -7.01
N ASP A 262 13.19 6.64 -6.33
CA ASP A 262 11.94 7.32 -5.96
C ASP A 262 11.16 7.79 -7.19
N ILE A 263 11.80 8.62 -8.03
CA ILE A 263 11.14 9.22 -9.20
C ILE A 263 10.93 8.17 -10.30
N GLY A 264 12.01 7.48 -10.68
CA GLY A 264 12.04 6.58 -11.82
C GLY A 264 11.35 5.26 -11.55
N GLY A 265 11.27 4.82 -10.29
CA GLY A 265 10.56 3.60 -9.90
C GLY A 265 9.16 3.91 -9.38
N THR A 266 9.09 4.37 -8.14
CA THR A 266 7.85 4.50 -7.36
C THR A 266 6.87 5.50 -7.97
N GLU A 267 7.31 6.74 -8.19
CA GLU A 267 6.44 7.82 -8.70
C GLU A 267 6.03 7.58 -10.16
N ALA A 268 6.99 7.22 -11.02
CA ALA A 268 6.71 6.94 -12.42
C ALA A 268 5.66 5.82 -12.57
N GLY A 269 5.79 4.74 -11.81
CA GLY A 269 4.80 3.66 -11.84
C GLY A 269 3.41 4.11 -11.40
N LEU A 270 3.31 4.89 -10.32
CA LEU A 270 2.03 5.48 -9.88
C LEU A 270 1.42 6.36 -10.97
N ILE A 271 2.20 7.28 -11.55
CA ILE A 271 1.76 8.19 -12.61
C ILE A 271 1.28 7.41 -13.84
N ILE A 272 2.03 6.39 -14.27
CA ILE A 272 1.66 5.53 -15.40
C ILE A 272 0.30 4.87 -15.14
N PHE A 273 0.12 4.26 -13.98
CA PHE A 273 -1.13 3.58 -13.68
C PHE A 273 -2.32 4.55 -13.61
N THR A 274 -2.13 5.70 -12.96
CA THR A 274 -3.11 6.78 -12.92
C THR A 274 -3.47 7.27 -14.32
N ALA A 275 -2.49 7.48 -15.19
CA ALA A 275 -2.72 7.93 -16.57
C ALA A 275 -3.52 6.91 -17.38
N LEU A 276 -3.25 5.61 -17.21
CA LEU A 276 -4.00 4.54 -17.87
C LEU A 276 -5.47 4.51 -17.41
N VAL A 277 -5.71 4.65 -16.11
CA VAL A 277 -7.07 4.70 -15.54
C VAL A 277 -7.82 5.94 -16.01
N TYR A 278 -7.15 7.09 -16.06
CA TYR A 278 -7.72 8.32 -16.62
C TYR A 278 -8.13 8.15 -18.08
N ALA A 279 -7.24 7.62 -18.92
CA ALA A 279 -7.51 7.39 -20.34
C ALA A 279 -8.71 6.44 -20.56
N LYS A 280 -8.80 5.37 -19.75
CA LYS A 280 -9.91 4.43 -19.79
C LYS A 280 -11.22 5.09 -19.38
N GLY A 281 -11.22 5.89 -18.32
CA GLY A 281 -12.38 6.66 -17.86
C GLY A 281 -12.88 7.66 -18.92
N LEU A 282 -11.97 8.38 -19.57
CA LEU A 282 -12.32 9.30 -20.66
C LEU A 282 -12.95 8.59 -21.86
N ALA A 283 -12.39 7.44 -22.27
CA ALA A 283 -12.93 6.68 -23.38
C ALA A 283 -14.37 6.20 -23.10
N GLU A 284 -14.62 5.69 -21.90
CA GLU A 284 -15.95 5.26 -21.47
C GLU A 284 -16.94 6.43 -21.40
N GLN A 285 -16.49 7.59 -20.93
CA GLN A 285 -17.33 8.78 -20.87
C GLN A 285 -17.82 9.21 -22.25
N LYS A 286 -16.93 9.20 -23.26
CA LYS A 286 -17.28 9.55 -24.64
C LYS A 286 -18.32 8.59 -25.23
N LEU A 287 -18.14 7.30 -25.02
CA LEU A 287 -19.09 6.28 -25.46
C LEU A 287 -20.49 6.52 -24.90
N LYS A 288 -20.61 6.91 -23.62
CA LYS A 288 -21.89 7.21 -22.97
C LYS A 288 -22.55 8.51 -23.43
N THR A 289 -21.78 9.47 -23.93
CA THR A 289 -22.32 10.74 -24.44
C THR A 289 -22.71 10.66 -25.91
N GLU A 290 -22.18 9.69 -26.65
CA GLU A 290 -22.43 9.48 -28.08
C GLU A 290 -23.50 8.40 -28.35
N SER A 291 -23.87 7.61 -27.33
CA SER A 291 -24.96 6.62 -27.34
C SER A 291 -26.30 7.21 -26.97
#